data_AF-A0A7C2M8W9-F1
#
_entry.id   AF-A0A7C2M8W9-F1
#
_cell.length_a   1.000
_cell.length_b   1.000
_cell.length_c   1.000
_cell.angle_alpha   90.00
_cell.angle_beta   90.00
_cell.angle_gamma   90.00
#
_symmetry.space_group_name_H-M   'P 1'
#
loop_
_entity.id
_entity.type
_entity.pdbx_description
1 polymer ?
#
loop_
_entity_poly.entity_id
_entity_poly.type
_entity_poly.pdbx_seq_one_letter_code
_entity_poly.pdbx_strand_id
1 'polypeptide(L)'
;MTDPVIKAESFKEVIIMEQTHFKTVDDLARFTNITVGGKPAGLYWANGVVFVYYPLPISTEIAAKALIEEKKVYWAFVSYALMPQYKPIIETKE
;
A
#
# COMPACT_ATOMS: atom_id res chain seq x y z
N MET A 1 0.10 37.11 -9.50
CA MET A 1 -0.35 35.81 -8.98
C MET A 1 0.71 35.33 -8.02
N THR A 2 0.33 34.97 -6.80
CA THR A 2 1.22 34.35 -5.83
C THR A 2 1.28 32.85 -6.10
N ASP A 3 2.49 32.29 -6.14
CA ASP A 3 2.67 30.85 -6.31
C ASP A 3 2.09 30.08 -5.11
N PRO A 4 1.59 28.85 -5.33
CA PRO A 4 1.04 28.03 -4.25
C PRO A 4 2.14 27.61 -3.26
N VAL A 5 1.80 27.65 -1.96
CA VAL A 5 2.67 27.10 -0.92
C VAL A 5 2.45 25.59 -0.84
N ILE A 6 3.53 24.81 -1.05
CA ILE A 6 3.51 23.35 -0.91
C ILE A 6 4.04 22.98 0.48
N LYS A 7 3.24 22.25 1.26
CA LYS A 7 3.63 21.73 2.57
C LYS A 7 3.57 20.21 2.56
N ALA A 8 4.71 19.57 2.88
CA ALA A 8 4.77 18.12 3.09
C ALA A 8 4.71 17.83 4.59
N GLU A 9 3.76 16.98 4.99
CA GLU A 9 3.65 16.49 6.36
C GLU A 9 3.42 14.98 6.33
N SER A 10 4.15 14.25 7.17
CA SER A 10 3.98 12.80 7.30
C SER A 10 2.73 12.46 8.11
N PHE A 11 2.16 11.29 7.85
CA PHE A 11 1.24 10.64 8.79
C PHE A 11 1.95 10.39 10.12
N LYS A 12 1.20 10.52 11.22
CA LYS A 12 1.69 10.16 12.55
C LYS A 12 1.62 8.66 12.78
N GLU A 13 0.63 7.98 12.19
CA GLU A 13 0.40 6.55 12.41
C GLU A 13 -0.22 5.89 11.18
N VAL A 14 0.23 4.67 10.89
CA VAL A 14 -0.37 3.78 9.90
C VAL A 14 -0.88 2.55 10.65
N ILE A 15 -2.20 2.39 10.70
CA ILE A 15 -2.84 1.28 11.39
C ILE A 15 -3.16 0.20 10.36
N ILE A 16 -2.50 -0.94 10.49
CA ILE A 16 -2.74 -2.12 9.63
C ILE A 16 -3.72 -3.03 10.36
N MET A 17 -4.91 -3.21 9.79
CA MET A 17 -5.94 -4.04 10.42
C MET A 17 -5.69 -5.53 10.20
N GLU A 18 -5.35 -5.91 8.98
CA GLU A 18 -5.05 -7.29 8.59
C GLU A 18 -3.73 -7.34 7.80
N GLN A 19 -2.92 -8.38 8.03
CA GLN A 19 -1.68 -8.60 7.27
C GLN A 19 -1.53 -10.04 6.80
N THR A 20 -1.01 -10.20 5.57
CA THR A 20 -0.62 -11.50 5.03
C THR A 20 0.82 -11.47 4.53
N HIS A 21 1.64 -12.35 5.07
CA HIS A 21 3.01 -12.56 4.61
C HIS A 21 3.06 -13.74 3.62
N PHE A 22 3.50 -13.47 2.40
CA PHE A 22 3.77 -14.48 1.38
C PHE A 22 5.21 -14.95 1.47
N LYS A 23 5.41 -16.26 1.25
CA LYS A 23 6.75 -16.87 1.26
C LYS A 23 7.64 -16.33 0.13
N THR A 24 7.04 -16.01 -1.02
CA THR A 24 7.76 -15.55 -2.20
C THR A 24 7.10 -14.31 -2.81
N VAL A 25 7.89 -13.53 -3.53
CA VAL A 25 7.41 -12.37 -4.30
C VAL A 25 6.45 -12.80 -5.41
N ASP A 26 6.67 -13.99 -6.01
CA ASP A 26 5.81 -14.57 -7.03
C ASP A 26 4.40 -14.86 -6.50
N ASP A 27 4.29 -15.42 -5.29
CA ASP A 27 2.99 -15.69 -4.67
C ASP A 27 2.20 -14.40 -4.40
N LEU A 28 2.90 -13.35 -3.93
CA LEU A 28 2.30 -12.02 -3.75
C LEU A 28 1.82 -11.44 -5.08
N ALA A 29 2.63 -11.54 -6.15
CA ALA A 29 2.28 -11.03 -7.47
C ALA A 29 1.05 -11.78 -8.05
N ARG A 30 1.00 -13.11 -7.90
CA ARG A 30 -0.15 -13.93 -8.28
C ARG A 30 -1.42 -13.54 -7.51
N PHE A 31 -1.33 -13.41 -6.18
CA PHE A 31 -2.42 -12.93 -5.34
C PHE A 31 -2.93 -11.57 -5.84
N THR A 32 -2.01 -10.64 -6.07
CA THR A 32 -2.36 -9.28 -6.51
C THR A 32 -3.08 -9.30 -7.85
N ASN A 33 -2.60 -10.07 -8.82
CA ASN A 33 -3.23 -10.21 -10.14
C ASN A 33 -4.70 -10.69 -10.06
N ILE A 34 -4.99 -11.62 -9.14
CA ILE A 34 -6.37 -12.10 -8.89
C ILE A 34 -7.22 -10.96 -8.30
N THR A 35 -6.72 -10.26 -7.28
CA THR A 35 -7.49 -9.23 -6.56
C THR A 35 -7.86 -8.01 -7.41
N VAL A 36 -7.07 -7.70 -8.45
CA VAL A 36 -7.33 -6.56 -9.36
C VAL A 36 -8.13 -6.94 -10.60
N GLY A 37 -8.55 -8.22 -10.70
CA GLY A 37 -9.34 -8.71 -11.83
C GLY A 37 -8.59 -8.65 -13.16
N GLY A 38 -7.28 -8.95 -13.17
CA GLY A 38 -6.45 -8.97 -14.38
C GLY A 38 -6.02 -7.59 -14.91
N LYS A 39 -6.36 -6.50 -14.21
CA LYS A 39 -5.83 -5.16 -14.52
C LYS A 39 -4.35 -5.06 -14.10
N PRO A 40 -3.53 -4.24 -14.76
CA PRO A 40 -2.18 -3.96 -14.27
C PRO A 40 -2.23 -3.42 -12.83
N ALA A 41 -1.57 -4.12 -11.91
CA ALA A 41 -1.42 -3.69 -10.52
C ALA A 41 0.03 -3.35 -10.22
N GLY A 42 0.24 -2.14 -9.72
CA GLY A 42 1.53 -1.75 -9.15
C GLY A 42 1.68 -2.36 -7.75
N LEU A 43 2.78 -3.06 -7.53
CA LEU A 43 3.25 -3.38 -6.18
C LEU A 43 4.12 -2.23 -5.67
N TYR A 44 3.97 -1.91 -4.40
CA TYR A 44 4.84 -0.95 -3.72
C TYR A 44 6.10 -1.67 -3.24
N TRP A 45 7.21 -0.95 -3.20
CA TRP A 45 8.44 -1.44 -2.60
C TRP A 45 9.06 -0.38 -1.71
N ALA A 46 9.45 -0.78 -0.51
CA ALA A 46 10.20 0.07 0.41
C ALA A 46 11.09 -0.79 1.29
N ASN A 47 12.36 -0.40 1.44
CA ASN A 47 13.31 -0.97 2.41
C ASN A 47 13.37 -2.51 2.40
N GLY A 48 13.39 -3.11 1.22
CA GLY A 48 13.51 -4.57 1.08
C GLY A 48 12.20 -5.34 1.24
N VAL A 49 11.06 -4.66 1.30
CA VAL A 49 9.72 -5.26 1.38
C VAL A 49 8.90 -4.83 0.17
N VAL A 50 8.31 -5.80 -0.52
CA VAL A 50 7.32 -5.57 -1.57
C VAL A 50 5.93 -5.82 -0.99
N PHE A 51 4.98 -4.94 -1.28
CA PHE A 51 3.65 -5.03 -0.69
C PHE A 51 2.56 -4.42 -1.57
N VAL A 52 1.34 -4.86 -1.35
CA VAL A 52 0.11 -4.19 -1.77
C VAL A 52 -0.69 -3.87 -0.52
N TYR A 53 -1.35 -2.72 -0.49
CA TYR A 53 -2.22 -2.33 0.60
C TYR A 53 -3.55 -1.84 0.06
N TYR A 54 -4.61 -2.08 0.84
CA TYR A 54 -5.95 -1.56 0.57
C TYR A 54 -6.31 -0.59 1.68
N PRO A 55 -6.32 0.73 1.41
CA PRO A 55 -6.70 1.71 2.42
C PRO A 55 -8.19 1.57 2.75
N LEU A 56 -8.54 1.86 4.00
CA LEU A 56 -9.94 2.06 4.36
C LEU A 56 -10.47 3.28 3.59
N PRO A 57 -11.65 3.20 2.93
CA PRO A 57 -12.21 4.33 2.21
C PRO A 57 -12.41 5.55 3.12
N ILE A 58 -11.93 6.70 2.66
CA ILE A 58 -12.10 8.00 3.34
C ILE A 58 -13.45 8.62 2.89
N SER A 59 -14.51 7.82 2.90
CA SER A 59 -15.85 8.21 2.43
C SER A 59 -16.77 8.71 3.55
N THR A 60 -16.33 8.60 4.81
CA THR A 60 -17.08 9.05 5.98
C THR A 60 -16.34 10.17 6.70
N GLU A 61 -17.09 11.02 7.42
CA GLU A 61 -16.51 12.10 8.23
C GLU A 61 -15.55 11.55 9.29
N ILE A 62 -15.86 10.41 9.90
CA ILE A 62 -15.00 9.75 10.89
C ILE A 62 -13.64 9.40 10.28
N ALA A 63 -13.63 8.77 9.10
CA ALA A 63 -12.38 8.41 8.42
C ALA A 63 -11.60 9.66 7.96
N ALA A 64 -12.30 10.69 7.47
CA ALA A 64 -11.68 11.95 7.06
C ALA A 64 -11.04 12.68 8.24
N LYS A 65 -11.71 12.72 9.39
CA LYS A 65 -11.22 13.34 10.62
C LYS A 65 -9.96 12.66 11.13
N ALA A 66 -9.95 11.31 11.17
CA ALA A 66 -8.77 10.56 11.56
C ALA A 66 -7.56 10.86 10.66
N LEU A 67 -7.79 11.01 9.35
CA LEU A 67 -6.72 11.35 8.40
C LEU A 67 -6.22 12.79 8.55
N ILE A 68 -7.13 13.77 8.56
CA ILE A 68 -6.77 15.20 8.46
C ILE A 68 -6.31 15.76 9.80
N GLU A 69 -7.05 15.48 10.88
CA GLU A 69 -6.78 16.06 12.20
C GLU A 69 -5.79 15.21 13.00
N GLU A 70 -6.03 13.89 13.03
CA GLU A 70 -5.21 12.98 13.84
C GLU A 70 -3.96 12.50 13.10
N LYS A 71 -3.90 12.68 11.77
CA LYS A 71 -2.84 12.18 10.89
C LYS A 71 -2.67 10.67 10.98
N LYS A 72 -3.78 9.96 11.16
CA LYS A 72 -3.84 8.50 11.19
C LYS A 72 -4.42 7.99 9.88
N VAL A 73 -3.78 6.98 9.30
CA VAL A 73 -4.32 6.28 8.13
C VAL A 73 -4.56 4.81 8.47
N TYR A 74 -5.70 4.29 8.03
CA TYR A 74 -6.09 2.91 8.25
C TYR A 74 -5.94 2.15 6.94
N TRP A 75 -5.14 1.09 6.98
CA TRP A 75 -5.05 0.11 5.91
C TRP A 75 -5.85 -1.11 6.33
N ALA A 76 -6.96 -1.34 5.62
CA ALA A 76 -7.83 -2.47 5.87
C ALA A 76 -7.06 -3.79 5.73
N PHE A 77 -6.11 -3.84 4.81
CA PHE A 77 -5.29 -5.02 4.58
C PHE A 77 -3.94 -4.68 3.93
N VAL A 78 -2.89 -5.41 4.31
CA VAL A 78 -1.57 -5.40 3.66
C VAL A 78 -1.14 -6.83 3.34
N SER A 79 -0.81 -7.10 2.07
CA SER A 79 -0.10 -8.31 1.66
C SER A 79 1.33 -7.97 1.32
N TYR A 80 2.30 -8.74 1.80
CA TYR A 80 3.72 -8.46 1.55
C TYR A 80 4.57 -9.71 1.40
N ALA A 81 5.76 -9.53 0.82
CA ALA A 81 6.84 -10.49 0.76
C ALA A 81 8.18 -9.77 0.91
N LEU A 82 9.23 -10.48 1.32
CA LEU A 82 10.57 -9.92 1.37
C LEU A 82 11.18 -9.87 -0.04
N MET A 83 11.63 -8.68 -0.43
CA MET A 83 12.33 -8.43 -1.69
C MET A 83 13.54 -7.51 -1.40
N PRO A 84 14.66 -8.05 -0.87
CA PRO A 84 15.78 -7.25 -0.37
C PRO A 84 16.36 -6.26 -1.40
N GLN A 85 16.29 -6.62 -2.68
CA GLN A 85 16.72 -5.76 -3.79
C GLN A 85 15.51 -5.40 -4.63
N TYR A 86 15.35 -4.11 -4.94
CA TYR A 86 14.31 -3.64 -5.84
C TYR A 86 14.40 -4.33 -7.19
N LYS A 87 13.26 -4.76 -7.72
CA LYS A 87 13.11 -5.28 -9.07
C LYS A 87 11.94 -4.55 -9.75
N PRO A 88 12.15 -3.96 -10.94
CA PRO A 88 11.10 -3.22 -11.64
C PRO A 88 10.03 -4.12 -12.25
N ILE A 89 10.37 -5.40 -12.49
CA ILE A 89 9.49 -6.40 -13.08
C ILE A 89 9.59 -7.66 -12.21
N ILE A 90 8.43 -8.23 -11.87
CA ILE A 90 8.32 -9.53 -11.22
C ILE A 90 7.75 -10.48 -12.27
N GLU A 91 8.60 -11.37 -12.77
CA GLU A 91 8.19 -12.44 -13.67
C GLU A 91 7.59 -13.56 -12.82
N THR A 92 6.27 -13.71 -12.84
CA THR A 92 5.63 -14.88 -12.25
C THR A 92 5.80 -16.05 -13.22
N LYS A 93 6.52 -17.10 -12.81
CA LYS A 93 6.44 -18.39 -13.51
C LYS A 93 5.02 -18.92 -13.38
N GLU A 94 4.51 -19.66 -14.36
CA GLU A 94 3.26 -20.44 -14.20
C GLU A 94 3.54 -21.72 -13.39
#